data_AF-A0A3R9FS42-F1
#
_entry.id   AF-A0A3R9FS42-F1
#
_cell.length_a   1.000
_cell.length_b   1.000
_cell.length_c   1.000
_cell.angle_alpha   90.00
_cell.angle_beta   90.00
_cell.angle_gamma   90.00
#
_symmetry.space_group_name_H-M   'P 1'
#
loop_
_entity.id
_entity.type
_entity.pdbx_description
1 polymer ?
#
loop_
_entity_poly.entity_id
_entity_poly.type
_entity_poly.pdbx_seq_one_letter_code
_entity_poly.pdbx_strand_id
1 'polypeptide(L)' 'MKNSFSEMRKYSSQTVMATQSLTSFGRHKPRPAFQDWIERLNKNDRLPRGRFFAGKKPGRRLAIFDEI' A
#
# COMPACT_ATOMS: atom_id res chain seq x y z
N MET A 1 13.71 -9.48 34.23
CA MET A 1 12.56 -8.80 33.59
C MET A 1 11.33 -9.12 34.40
N LYS A 2 10.76 -8.15 35.11
CA LYS A 2 9.56 -8.34 35.94
C LYS A 2 8.34 -8.49 35.03
N ASN A 3 7.45 -9.42 35.37
CA ASN A 3 6.25 -9.80 34.61
C ASN A 3 5.28 -8.61 34.45
N SER A 4 5.41 -7.83 33.39
CA SER A 4 4.51 -6.71 33.04
C SER A 4 3.03 -7.11 32.96
N PHE A 5 2.75 -8.35 32.59
CA PHE A 5 1.40 -8.88 32.47
C PHE A 5 0.66 -9.03 33.82
N SER A 6 1.37 -9.18 34.95
CA SER A 6 0.70 -9.27 36.26
C SER A 6 0.26 -7.90 36.78
N GLU A 7 0.93 -6.81 36.39
CA GLU A 7 0.54 -5.45 36.80
C GLU A 7 -0.72 -4.96 36.05
N MET A 8 -0.89 -5.33 34.78
CA MET A 8 -2.06 -4.91 33.98
C MET A 8 -3.39 -5.46 34.51
N ARG A 9 -3.39 -6.66 35.13
CA ARG A 9 -4.60 -7.27 35.73
C ARG A 9 -5.12 -6.49 36.94
N LYS A 10 -4.26 -5.72 37.63
CA LYS A 10 -4.63 -4.92 38.80
C LYS A 10 -5.61 -3.79 38.47
N TYR A 11 -5.66 -3.35 37.22
CA TYR A 11 -6.47 -2.22 36.76
C TYR A 11 -7.74 -2.64 35.98
N SER A 12 -8.21 -3.89 36.13
CA SER A 12 -9.31 -4.45 35.33
C SER A 12 -9.10 -4.39 33.81
N SER A 13 -7.84 -4.26 33.37
CA SER A 13 -7.51 -4.16 31.95
C SER A 13 -7.75 -5.49 31.27
N GLN A 14 -8.59 -5.51 30.24
CA GLN A 14 -8.80 -6.68 29.40
C GLN A 14 -7.74 -6.71 28.29
N THR A 15 -6.86 -7.70 28.31
CA THR A 15 -5.89 -7.89 27.23
C THR A 15 -6.62 -8.43 26.01
N VAL A 16 -6.66 -7.64 24.93
CA VAL A 16 -7.18 -8.08 23.63
C VAL A 16 -5.99 -8.46 22.75
N MET A 17 -5.98 -9.70 22.27
CA MET A 17 -4.99 -10.16 21.30
C MET A 17 -5.45 -9.74 19.90
N ALA A 18 -4.68 -8.88 19.24
CA ALA A 18 -4.88 -8.54 17.84
C ALA A 18 -3.92 -9.37 16.96
N THR A 19 -4.47 -10.15 16.03
CA THR A 19 -3.68 -10.92 15.05
C THR A 19 -3.71 -10.21 13.71
N GLN A 20 -2.55 -9.77 13.21
CA GLN A 20 -2.40 -9.28 11.83
C GLN A 20 -1.64 -10.31 11.00
N SER A 21 -2.21 -10.70 9.85
CA SER A 21 -1.56 -11.61 8.91
C SER A 21 -0.91 -10.83 7.77
N LEU A 22 0.29 -11.24 7.34
CA LEU A 22 0.98 -10.59 6.22
C LEU A 22 0.19 -10.76 4.90
N THR A 23 -0.59 -11.84 4.81
CA THR A 23 -1.53 -12.13 3.71
C THR A 23 -2.74 -11.19 3.65
N SER A 24 -3.09 -10.54 4.76
CA SER A 24 -4.16 -9.52 4.80
C SER A 24 -3.74 -8.22 4.13
N PHE A 25 -2.43 -7.97 4.03
CA PHE A 25 -1.89 -6.88 3.23
C PHE A 25 -1.89 -7.36 1.78
N GLY A 26 -2.72 -6.75 0.93
CA GLY A 26 -2.80 -7.08 -0.48
C GLY A 26 -1.41 -7.16 -1.12
N ARG A 27 -1.22 -8.12 -2.03
CA ARG A 27 0.08 -8.37 -2.69
C ARG A 27 0.68 -7.05 -3.19
N HIS A 28 1.77 -6.60 -2.57
CA HIS A 28 2.53 -5.46 -3.04
C HIS A 28 3.05 -5.78 -4.44
N LYS A 29 2.40 -5.25 -5.47
CA LYS A 29 2.90 -5.38 -6.84
C LYS A 29 4.17 -4.56 -6.92
N PRO A 30 5.33 -5.14 -7.29
CA PRO A 30 6.55 -4.38 -7.43
C PRO A 30 6.29 -3.23 -8.40
N ARG A 31 6.54 -1.98 -7.97
CA ARG A 31 6.46 -0.80 -8.83
C ARG A 31 7.52 -0.97 -9.92
N PRO A 32 7.14 -1.18 -11.19
CA PRO A 32 8.14 -1.35 -12.23
C PRO A 32 8.95 -0.05 -12.39
N ALA A 33 10.22 -0.15 -12.78
CA ALA A 33 11.17 0.98 -12.81
C ALA A 33 10.66 2.25 -13.52
N PHE A 34 9.81 2.10 -14.54
CA PHE A 34 9.28 3.23 -15.32
C PHE A 34 7.91 3.74 -14.87
N GLN A 35 7.30 3.17 -13.82
CA GLN A 35 5.95 3.54 -13.38
C GLN A 35 5.90 4.97 -12.86
N ASP A 36 6.86 5.36 -12.02
CA ASP A 36 6.92 6.70 -11.45
C ASP A 36 7.22 7.76 -12.51
N TRP A 37 7.99 7.39 -13.54
CA TRP A 37 8.23 8.24 -14.69
C TRP A 37 6.96 8.46 -15.53
N ILE A 38 6.20 7.39 -15.81
CA ILE A 38 4.92 7.47 -16.54
C ILE A 38 3.93 8.38 -15.81
N GLU A 39 3.88 8.31 -14.47
CA GLU A 39 2.95 9.09 -13.66
C GLU A 39 3.24 10.60 -13.67
N ARG A 40 4.48 11.00 -13.98
CA ARG A 40 4.90 12.41 -14.08
C ARG A 40 4.64 13.03 -15.46
N LEU A 41 4.35 12.21 -16.48
CA LEU A 41 4.06 12.70 -17.82
C LEU A 41 2.68 13.36 -17.89
N ASN A 42 2.52 14.33 -18.79
CA ASN A 42 1.20 14.85 -19.11
C ASN A 42 0.39 13.77 -19.83
N LYS A 43 -0.94 13.80 -19.66
CA LYS A 43 -1.84 12.83 -20.33
C LYS A 43 -1.75 12.85 -21.86
N ASN A 44 -1.26 13.95 -22.43
CA ASN A 44 -1.11 14.16 -23.87
C ASN A 44 0.29 13.82 -24.39
N ASP A 45 1.24 13.50 -23.50
CA ASP A 45 2.60 13.14 -23.92
C ASP A 45 2.61 11.76 -24.57
N ARG A 46 3.62 11.47 -25.40
CA ARG A 46 3.75 10.18 -26.06
C ARG A 46 4.60 9.23 -25.24
N LEU A 47 4.10 8.02 -24.98
CA LEU A 47 4.91 6.96 -24.36
C LEU A 47 5.91 6.35 -25.35
N PRO A 48 7.08 5.88 -24.87
CA PRO A 48 8.02 5.14 -25.69
C PRO A 48 7.39 3.89 -26.29
N ARG A 49 7.90 3.46 -27.45
CA ARG A 49 7.51 2.18 -28.04
C ARG A 49 8.21 1.06 -27.28
N GLY A 50 7.46 0.07 -26.83
CA GLY A 50 8.02 -1.10 -26.17
C GLY A 50 6.95 -1.94 -25.48
N ARG A 51 7.24 -3.23 -25.26
CA ARG A 51 6.31 -4.17 -24.61
C ARG A 51 5.83 -3.68 -23.24
N PHE A 52 6.68 -2.97 -22.51
CA PHE A 52 6.33 -2.41 -21.21
C PHE A 52 5.31 -1.27 -21.28
N PHE A 53 5.36 -0.45 -22.33
CA PHE A 53 4.54 0.74 -22.51
C PHE A 53 3.29 0.48 -23.35
N ALA A 54 3.21 -0.68 -24.01
CA ALA A 54 2.07 -1.09 -24.80
C ALA A 54 0.77 -1.04 -23.98
N GLY A 55 -0.22 -0.29 -24.46
CA GLY A 55 -1.53 -0.13 -23.81
C GLY A 55 -1.55 0.73 -22.55
N LYS A 56 -0.41 1.29 -22.13
CA LYS A 56 -0.37 2.23 -21.00
C LYS A 56 -0.75 3.63 -21.44
N LYS A 57 -1.31 4.41 -20.52
CA LYS A 57 -1.56 5.85 -20.70
C LYS A 57 -0.59 6.63 -19.81
N PRO A 58 -0.01 7.73 -20.31
CA PRO A 58 0.81 8.61 -19.50
C PRO A 58 -0.05 9.37 -18.48
N GLY A 59 0.59 9.77 -17.39
CA GLY A 59 -0.03 10.50 -16.30
C GLY A 59 -0.51 9.61 -15.15
N ARG A 60 -0.79 10.28 -14.03
CA ARG A 60 -1.24 9.63 -12.78
C ARG A 60 -2.61 8.98 -12.98
N ARG A 61 -2.76 7.75 -12.47
CA ARG A 61 -4.06 7.07 -12.40
C ARG A 61 -4.99 7.86 -11.47
N LEU A 62 -6.24 8.03 -11.89
CA LEU A 62 -7.29 8.54 -11.01
C LEU A 62 -7.50 7.50 -9.90
N ALA A 63 -7.16 7.86 -8.67
CA ALA A 63 -7.49 7.11 -7.47
C ALA A 63 -8.60 7.89 -6.76
N ILE A 64 -9.82 7.35 -6.79
CA ILE A 64 -10.95 7.88 -6.04
C ILE A 64 -10.99 7.05 -4.77
N PHE A 65 -10.77 7.70 -3.63
CA PHE A 65 -10.97 7.11 -2.32
C PHE A 65 -12.35 7.56 -1.86
N ASP A 66 -13.23 6.60 -1.57
CA ASP A 66 -14.48 6.87 -0.88
C ASP A 66 -14.18 6.79 0.62
N GLU A 67 -14.45 7.86 1.34
CA GLU A 67 -14.26 7.91 2.79
C GLU A 67 -15.43 7.14 3.43
N ILE A 68 -15.14 6.04 4.11
CA ILE A 68 -16.09 5.31 4.98
C ILE A 68 -15.93 5.82 6.40
#